data_AF-A0A9Q2EWI9-F1
#
_entry.id   AF-A0A9Q2EWI9-F1
#
_cell.length_a   1.000
_cell.length_b   1.000
_cell.length_c   1.000
_cell.angle_alpha   90.00
_cell.angle_beta   90.00
_cell.angle_gamma   90.00
#
_symmetry.space_group_name_H-M   'P 1'
#
loop_
_entity.id
_entity.type
_entity.pdbx_description
1 polymer ?
#
loop_
_entity_poly.entity_id
_entity_poly.type
_entity_poly.pdbx_seq_one_letter_code
_entity_poly.pdbx_strand_id
1 'polypeptide(L)' 'MTETLFALVLVICTTTGECHEAVLGVYDTKQDCVADMYDQRVHGECYPVEGVISTGDDQRPATR' A
#
# COMPACT_ATOMS: atom_id res chain seq x y z
N MET A 1 16.62 -7.24 12.13
CA MET A 1 15.35 -7.95 11.85
C MET A 1 14.62 -7.10 10.85
N THR A 2 14.32 -7.62 9.66
CA THR A 2 13.48 -6.92 8.69
C THR A 2 12.05 -7.04 9.18
N GLU A 3 11.57 -6.02 9.90
CA GLU A 3 10.17 -5.94 10.28
C GLU A 3 9.32 -5.97 9.00
N THR A 4 8.38 -6.91 8.92
CA THR A 4 7.51 -7.07 7.74
C THR A 4 6.36 -6.08 7.86
N LEU A 5 6.30 -5.11 6.95
CA LEU A 5 5.20 -4.17 6.87
C LEU A 5 4.02 -4.77 6.11
N PHE A 6 2.84 -4.19 6.32
CA PHE A 6 1.60 -4.60 5.66
C PHE A 6 0.96 -3.41 4.95
N ALA A 7 0.57 -3.57 3.68
CA ALA A 7 -0.14 -2.57 2.91
C ALA A 7 -1.62 -2.92 2.80
N LEU A 8 -2.50 -1.94 3.07
CA LEU A 8 -3.93 -2.05 2.76
C LEU A 8 -4.14 -1.69 1.29
N VAL A 9 -4.50 -2.68 0.49
CA VAL A 9 -4.67 -2.53 -0.96
C VAL A 9 -6.16 -2.66 -1.31
N LEU A 10 -6.66 -1.72 -2.10
CA LEU A 10 -8.01 -1.72 -2.64
C LEU A 10 -7.96 -1.90 -4.17
N VAL A 11 -8.82 -2.78 -4.69
CA VAL A 11 -9.01 -2.94 -6.13
C VAL A 11 -10.18 -2.08 -6.58
N ILE A 12 -9.92 -1.16 -7.50
CA ILE A 12 -10.90 -0.23 -8.06
C ILE A 12 -11.11 -0.60 -9.53
N CYS A 13 -12.31 -1.07 -9.87
CA CYS A 13 -12.66 -1.39 -11.25
C CYS A 13 -13.52 -0.29 -11.88
N THR A 14 -13.13 0.17 -13.05
CA THR A 14 -13.86 1.14 -13.84
C THR A 14 -14.99 0.46 -14.62
N THR A 15 -15.97 1.24 -15.07
CA THR A 15 -17.07 0.73 -15.90
C THR A 15 -16.62 0.27 -17.29
N THR A 16 -15.40 0.61 -17.71
CA THR A 16 -14.79 0.13 -18.95
C THR A 16 -14.13 -1.24 -18.79
N GLY A 17 -14.06 -1.77 -17.56
CA GLY A 17 -13.52 -3.10 -17.25
C GLY A 17 -12.05 -3.11 -16.83
N GLU A 18 -11.41 -1.94 -16.70
CA GLU A 18 -10.04 -1.84 -16.18
C GLU A 18 -10.08 -1.82 -14.66
N CYS A 19 -9.25 -2.65 -14.01
CA CYS A 19 -9.10 -2.65 -12.56
C CYS A 19 -7.69 -2.17 -12.19
N HIS A 20 -7.63 -1.34 -11.15
CA HIS A 20 -6.39 -0.78 -10.62
C HIS A 20 -6.28 -1.08 -9.13
N GLU A 21 -5.06 -1.29 -8.67
CA GLU A 21 -4.75 -1.46 -7.26
C GLU A 21 -4.31 -0.12 -6.67
N ALA A 22 -4.88 0.25 -5.53
CA ALA A 22 -4.54 1.46 -4.80
C ALA A 22 -4.09 1.08 -3.38
N VAL A 23 -2.94 1.58 -2.97
CA VAL A 23 -2.46 1.45 -1.57
C VAL A 23 -3.08 2.58 -0.76
N LEU A 24 -3.87 2.22 0.26
CA LEU A 24 -4.52 3.17 1.15
C LEU A 24 -3.66 3.51 2.37
N GLY A 25 -2.83 2.56 2.83
CA GLY A 25 -1.96 2.73 3.99
C GLY A 25 -0.94 1.60 4.12
N VAL A 26 0.10 1.85 4.91
CA VAL A 26 1.15 0.88 5.27
C VAL A 26 1.28 0.86 6.79
N TYR A 27 1.36 -0.34 7.37
CA TYR A 27 1.26 -0.59 8.81
C TYR A 27 2.36 -1.54 9.27
N ASP A 28 2.77 -1.42 10.53
CA ASP A 28 3.78 -2.29 11.13
C ASP A 28 3.25 -3.70 11.38
N THR A 29 1.93 -3.86 11.60
CA THR A 29 1.31 -5.16 11.84
C THR A 29 0.11 -5.40 10.94
N LYS A 30 -0.15 -6.68 10.62
CA LYS A 30 -1.34 -7.07 9.86
C LYS A 30 -2.63 -6.73 10.61
N GLN A 31 -2.61 -6.78 11.94
CA GLN A 31 -3.79 -6.53 12.76
C GLN A 31 -4.23 -5.06 12.65
N ASP A 32 -3.27 -4.13 12.68
CA ASP A 32 -3.57 -2.69 12.54
C ASP A 32 -4.11 -2.37 11.15
N CYS A 33 -3.53 -2.98 10.10
CA CYS A 33 -4.03 -2.88 8.73
C CYS A 33 -5.49 -3.34 8.61
N VAL A 34 -5.82 -4.49 9.20
CA VAL A 34 -7.18 -5.06 9.16
C VAL A 34 -8.15 -4.21 9.97
N ALA A 35 -7.74 -3.69 11.13
CA ALA A 35 -8.57 -2.81 11.93
C ALA A 35 -8.95 -1.54 11.15
N ASP A 36 -7.97 -0.90 10.51
CA ASP A 36 -8.20 0.31 9.72
C ASP A 36 -9.04 0.04 8.47
N MET A 37 -8.88 -1.13 7.82
CA MET A 37 -9.77 -1.57 6.74
C MET A 37 -11.25 -1.61 7.18
N TYR A 38 -11.53 -2.14 8.38
CA TYR A 38 -12.88 -2.16 8.95
C TYR A 38 -13.38 -0.76 9.31
N ASP A 39 -12.53 0.06 9.93
CA ASP A 39 -12.87 1.43 10.36
C ASP A 39 -13.16 2.34 9.17
N GLN A 40 -12.36 2.26 8.10
CA GLN A 40 -12.58 2.96 6.84
C GLN A 40 -13.72 2.37 6.02
N ARG A 41 -14.23 1.18 6.39
CA ARG A 41 -15.30 0.44 5.69
C ARG A 41 -14.97 0.18 4.22
N VAL A 42 -13.73 -0.21 3.95
CA VAL A 42 -13.26 -0.51 2.59
C VAL A 42 -13.14 -2.02 2.38
N HIS A 43 -13.46 -2.49 1.17
CA HIS A 43 -13.29 -3.88 0.78
C HIS A 43 -11.89 -4.09 0.19
N GLY A 44 -10.87 -4.00 1.04
CA GLY A 44 -9.47 -4.20 0.68
C GLY A 44 -8.88 -5.50 1.23
N GLU A 45 -7.60 -5.71 0.97
CA GLU A 45 -6.81 -6.77 1.58
C GLU A 45 -5.47 -6.24 2.12
N CYS A 46 -4.99 -6.88 3.17
CA CYS A 46 -3.71 -6.54 3.82
C CYS A 46 -2.61 -7.49 3.36
N TYR A 47 -1.68 -6.98 2.55
CA TYR A 47 -0.58 -7.76 1.98
C TYR A 47 0.76 -7.44 2.65
N PRO A 48 1.65 -8.42 2.87
CA PRO A 48 3.01 -8.16 3.30
C PRO A 48 3.78 -7.38 2.21
N VAL A 49 4.55 -6.38 2.61
CA VAL A 49 5.36 -5.57 1.70
C VAL A 49 6.71 -6.25 1.48
N GLU A 50 7.02 -6.61 0.23
CA GLU A 50 8.28 -7.27 -0.12
C GLU A 50 9.50 -6.33 -0.06
N GLY A 51 9.28 -5.00 -0.10
CA GLY A 51 10.29 -3.99 0.13
C GLY A 51 9.75 -2.56 0.06
N VAL A 52 10.20 -1.68 0.95
CA VAL A 52 9.92 -0.23 0.87
C VAL A 52 11.05 0.44 0.11
N ILE A 53 10.73 1.06 -1.02
CA ILE A 53 11.68 1.90 -1.74
C ILE A 53 11.77 3.24 -1.00
N SER A 54 12.81 3.41 -0.18
CA SER A 54 13.12 4.71 0.41
C SER A 54 13.49 5.67 -0.71
N THR A 55 12.80 6.80 -0.82
CA THR A 55 12.98 7.78 -1.90
C THR A 55 14.33 8.54 -1.84
N GLY A 56 15.26 8.10 -1.00
CA GLY A 56 16.50 8.80 -0.68
C GLY A 56 17.73 8.50 -1.54
N ASP A 57 17.78 7.39 -2.29
CA ASP A 57 19.04 6.96 -2.93
C ASP A 57 19.14 7.23 -4.45
N ASP A 58 18.03 7.44 -5.17
CA ASP A 58 18.05 7.54 -6.65
C ASP A 58 17.45 8.84 -7.24
N GLN A 59 17.05 9.80 -6.41
CA GLN A 59 16.64 11.12 -6.91
C GLN A 59 17.86 11.97 -7.23
N ARG A 60 18.45 11.76 -8.42
CA ARG A 60 19.33 12.77 -9.01
C ARG A 60 18.46 13.95 -9.46
N PRO A 61 18.67 15.17 -8.95
CA PRO A 61 17.95 16.32 -9.45
C PRO A 61 18.19 16.45 -10.95
N ALA A 62 17.14 16.74 -11.72
CA ALA A 62 17.29 17.08 -13.12
C ALA A 62 18.06 18.40 -13.21
N THR A 63 19.38 18.32 -13.42
CA THR A 63 20.21 19.50 -13.62
C THR A 63 19.82 20.14 -14.95
N ARG A 64 19.44 21.43 -14.87
CA ARG A 64 19.07 22.28 -16.01
C ARG A 64 20.26 22.58 -16.92
#